data_AF-A0A357CLY9-F1
#
_entry.id   AF-A0A357CLY9-F1
#
_cell.length_a   1.000
_cell.length_b   1.000
_cell.length_c   1.000
_cell.angle_alpha   90.00
_cell.angle_beta   90.00
_cell.angle_gamma   90.00
#
_symmetry.space_group_name_H-M   'P 1'
#
loop_
_entity.id
_entity.type
_entity.pdbx_description
1 polymer ?
#
loop_
_entity_poly.entity_id
_entity_poly.type
_entity_poly.pdbx_seq_one_letter_code
_entity_poly.pdbx_strand_id
1 'polypeptide(L)'
;MEQDHEHKRPKAAENPTYREAVAYFRNRPGFHRLFCALKEKYRSLGTLGGRIRLTELTPEERTDLAGFLRQDFAGKTRAIIKVADLAAALGWTKFHHLSLEEILHGYWGEELLSKKEERSRYRQDRERFFASVLQELPSAAAHWLQDTLAQKENAYTILATRYEQDREGLSRDLKAVGQALAKLPCLTGDGTQIALFAAEITADPHYFDKTRPARQLFLYALSHYFQVGKPGSAFAEAELLYKGGLFNTEISNYTICLGLLGREKGTDLHPGWAGFYQSGETLQLSLENLSRIEQVTSPTGFAFVLENPAVFSALADRWRRERGKGAPPLVCTNGQVNLATIVILELLSKSGA
;
A
#
# COMPACT_ATOMS: atom_id res chain seq x y z
N MET A 1 11.52 15.73 -22.94
CA MET A 1 12.39 16.89 -22.67
C MET A 1 12.54 16.99 -21.17
N GLU A 2 13.41 16.15 -20.64
CA GLU A 2 13.87 16.20 -19.25
C GLU A 2 14.63 17.53 -19.06
N GLN A 3 14.14 18.36 -18.16
CA GLN A 3 15.00 19.35 -17.52
C GLN A 3 15.54 18.68 -16.26
N ASP A 4 16.72 18.11 -16.41
CA ASP A 4 17.61 17.83 -15.30
C ASP A 4 17.71 19.09 -14.44
N HIS A 5 17.11 19.05 -13.25
CA HIS A 5 17.44 19.97 -12.19
C HIS A 5 18.82 19.60 -11.66
N GLU A 6 19.83 19.93 -12.47
CA GLU A 6 21.23 19.97 -12.08
C GLU A 6 21.31 20.84 -10.83
N HIS A 7 21.46 20.18 -9.69
CA HIS A 7 21.62 20.80 -8.38
C HIS A 7 22.83 21.71 -8.45
N LYS A 8 22.60 23.02 -8.67
CA LYS A 8 23.63 24.05 -8.58
C LYS A 8 24.25 23.97 -7.20
N ARG A 9 25.40 23.28 -7.08
CA ARG A 9 26.34 23.50 -5.99
C ARG A 9 26.50 25.02 -5.86
N PRO A 10 26.33 25.61 -4.67
CA PRO A 10 26.41 27.05 -4.55
C PRO A 10 27.80 27.50 -5.03
N LYS A 11 27.83 28.47 -5.97
CA LYS A 11 29.05 29.14 -6.48
C LYS A 11 30.01 29.63 -5.36
N ALA A 12 29.55 29.66 -4.11
CA ALA A 12 30.34 29.98 -2.93
C ALA A 12 31.44 28.95 -2.58
N ALA A 13 31.27 27.66 -2.87
CA ALA A 13 32.24 26.62 -2.47
C ALA A 13 33.59 26.67 -3.23
N GLU A 14 33.61 27.37 -4.37
CA GLU A 14 34.81 27.60 -5.19
C GLU A 14 35.52 28.93 -4.85
N ASN A 15 34.92 29.77 -4.00
CA ASN A 15 35.51 31.02 -3.57
C ASN A 15 36.62 30.76 -2.51
N PRO A 16 37.88 31.16 -2.75
CA PRO A 16 38.97 30.98 -1.79
C PRO A 16 38.64 31.57 -0.41
N THR A 17 37.96 32.72 -0.38
CA THR A 17 37.64 33.42 0.85
C THR A 17 36.54 32.72 1.67
N TYR A 18 35.65 32.01 1.01
CA TYR A 18 34.66 31.14 1.66
C TYR A 18 35.34 29.96 2.38
N ARG A 19 36.28 29.28 1.70
CA ARG A 19 37.04 28.17 2.30
C ARG A 19 37.88 28.64 3.47
N GLU A 20 38.49 29.81 3.36
CA GLU A 20 39.24 30.44 4.46
C GLU A 20 38.35 30.78 5.66
N ALA A 21 37.13 31.27 5.44
CA ALA A 21 36.17 31.55 6.52
C ALA A 21 35.79 30.28 7.26
N VAL A 22 35.41 29.24 6.52
CA VAL A 22 35.07 27.93 7.09
C VAL A 22 36.25 27.35 7.87
N ALA A 23 37.47 27.40 7.32
CA ALA A 23 38.67 26.95 7.99
C ALA A 23 38.97 27.74 9.26
N TYR A 24 38.79 29.07 9.24
CA TYR A 24 38.97 29.94 10.41
C TYR A 24 38.09 29.50 11.58
N PHE A 25 36.79 29.27 11.33
CA PHE A 25 35.86 28.85 12.39
C PHE A 25 36.06 27.38 12.80
N ARG A 26 36.42 26.48 11.88
CA ARG A 26 36.69 25.06 12.20
C ARG A 26 37.98 24.85 12.98
N ASN A 27 39.03 25.63 12.71
CA ASN A 27 40.33 25.50 13.38
C ASN A 27 40.37 26.17 14.76
N ARG A 28 39.27 26.81 15.18
CA ARG A 28 39.15 27.50 16.46
C ARG A 28 38.09 26.82 17.33
N PRO A 29 38.49 25.99 18.31
CA PRO A 29 37.55 25.17 19.07
C PRO A 29 36.53 26.00 19.86
N GLY A 30 36.85 27.25 20.21
CA GLY A 30 35.95 28.15 20.93
C GLY A 30 34.66 28.48 20.18
N PHE A 31 34.58 28.25 18.86
CA PHE A 31 33.34 28.45 18.10
C PHE A 31 32.46 27.21 18.00
N HIS A 32 32.95 26.01 18.34
CA HIS A 32 32.22 24.78 18.04
C HIS A 32 30.84 24.73 18.72
N ARG A 33 30.76 24.97 20.04
CA ARG A 33 29.48 24.99 20.77
C ARG A 33 28.54 26.09 20.28
N LEU A 34 29.10 27.23 19.87
CA LEU A 34 28.32 28.31 19.25
C LEU A 34 27.70 27.85 17.92
N PHE A 35 28.47 27.20 17.06
CA PHE A 35 28.01 26.69 15.76
C PHE A 35 27.02 25.52 15.91
N CYS A 36 27.17 24.67 16.94
CA CYS A 36 26.15 23.69 17.31
C CYS A 36 24.83 24.36 17.69
N ALA A 37 24.90 25.40 18.53
CA ALA A 37 23.71 26.15 18.94
C ALA A 37 23.07 26.93 17.78
N LEU A 38 23.87 27.46 16.84
CA LEU A 38 23.39 28.05 15.59
C LEU A 38 22.69 27.01 14.70
N LYS A 39 23.25 25.80 14.55
CA LYS A 39 22.64 24.70 13.79
C LYS A 39 21.27 24.34 14.34
N GLU A 40 21.15 24.13 15.66
CA GLU A 40 19.87 23.76 16.29
C GLU A 40 18.84 24.90 16.19
N LYS A 41 19.28 26.15 16.30
CA LYS A 41 18.44 27.33 16.14
C LYS A 41 17.92 27.49 14.71
N TYR A 42 18.77 27.28 13.72
CA TYR A 42 18.35 27.21 12.32
C TYR A 42 17.36 26.05 12.10
N ARG A 43 17.68 24.85 12.62
CA ARG A 43 16.83 23.67 12.50
C ARG A 43 15.43 23.89 13.08
N SER A 44 15.31 24.67 14.17
CA SER A 44 14.02 24.96 14.82
C SER A 44 13.22 26.10 14.17
N LEU A 45 13.87 27.20 13.75
CA LEU A 45 13.21 28.42 13.29
C LEU A 45 13.24 28.63 11.77
N GLY A 46 14.16 27.97 11.05
CA GLY A 46 14.43 28.20 9.63
C GLY A 46 15.08 29.54 9.30
N THR A 47 15.50 30.28 10.32
CA THR A 47 16.26 31.55 10.16
C THR A 47 17.28 31.67 11.29
N LEU A 48 18.41 32.34 11.02
CA LEU A 48 19.39 32.69 12.05
C LEU A 48 18.97 33.95 12.81
N GLY A 49 18.33 33.78 13.98
CA GLY A 49 17.82 34.90 14.77
C GLY A 49 17.76 34.70 16.29
N GLY A 50 17.54 35.81 17.02
CA GLY A 50 17.41 35.81 18.47
C GLY A 50 18.74 35.68 19.22
N ARG A 51 18.75 34.92 20.32
CA ARG A 51 19.90 34.82 21.24
C ARG A 51 20.34 33.37 21.44
N ILE A 52 21.65 33.17 21.60
CA ILE A 52 22.29 31.91 21.98
C ILE A 52 22.85 32.07 23.38
N ARG A 53 22.62 31.07 24.23
CA ARG A 53 23.14 31.02 25.59
C ARG A 53 24.20 29.94 25.69
N LEU A 54 25.41 30.33 26.06
CA LEU A 54 26.50 29.43 26.42
C LEU A 54 26.70 29.51 27.93
N THR A 55 26.80 28.35 28.58
CA THR A 55 27.10 28.22 30.01
C THR A 55 28.42 27.49 30.18
N GLU A 56 29.12 27.77 31.28
CA GLU A 56 30.43 27.18 31.58
C GLU A 56 31.41 27.42 30.44
N LEU A 57 31.66 28.70 30.15
CA LEU A 57 32.60 29.08 29.10
C LEU A 57 34.01 28.56 29.42
N THR A 58 34.56 27.82 28.48
CA THR A 58 35.95 27.38 28.44
C THR A 58 36.90 28.57 28.18
N PRO A 59 38.19 28.47 28.56
CA PRO A 59 39.19 29.48 28.24
C PRO A 59 39.27 29.77 26.73
N GLU A 60 39.18 28.73 25.89
CA GLU A 60 39.20 28.82 24.43
C GLU A 60 37.99 29.58 23.89
N GLU A 61 36.78 29.26 24.38
CA GLU A 61 35.56 30.01 24.03
C GLU A 61 35.68 31.48 24.43
N ARG A 62 36.21 31.80 25.62
CA ARG A 62 36.37 33.21 26.04
C ARG A 62 37.32 33.95 25.10
N THR A 63 38.45 33.35 24.75
CA THR A 63 39.45 33.98 23.88
C THR A 63 38.92 34.18 22.45
N ASP A 64 38.36 33.14 21.85
CA ASP A 64 37.87 33.20 20.46
C ASP A 64 36.64 34.11 20.33
N LEU A 65 35.69 34.04 21.27
CA LEU A 65 34.50 34.90 21.27
C LEU A 65 34.88 36.36 21.55
N ALA A 66 35.81 36.62 22.47
CA ALA A 66 36.27 37.98 22.75
C ALA A 66 36.94 38.60 21.52
N GLY A 67 37.81 37.85 20.85
CA GLY A 67 38.49 38.33 19.65
C GLY A 67 37.53 38.60 18.50
N PHE A 68 36.52 37.74 18.31
CA PHE A 68 35.57 37.89 17.20
C PHE A 68 34.49 38.96 17.46
N LEU A 69 33.88 38.96 18.65
CA LEU A 69 32.82 39.91 19.00
C LEU A 69 33.36 41.26 19.47
N ARG A 70 34.66 41.38 19.74
CA ARG A 70 35.31 42.55 20.37
C ARG A 70 34.65 42.94 21.69
N GLN A 71 34.27 41.92 22.46
CA GLN A 71 33.62 42.06 23.76
C GLN A 71 34.46 41.37 24.83
N ASP A 72 34.46 41.90 26.04
CA ASP A 72 35.17 41.29 27.14
C ASP A 72 34.38 40.10 27.73
N PHE A 73 35.02 38.92 27.74
CA PHE A 73 34.52 37.69 28.36
C PHE A 73 35.39 37.22 29.54
N ALA A 74 36.36 38.03 29.99
CA ALA A 74 37.21 37.71 31.13
C ALA A 74 36.39 37.44 32.40
N GLY A 75 36.71 36.35 33.09
CA GLY A 75 36.00 35.92 34.31
C GLY A 75 34.53 35.50 34.12
N LYS A 76 33.95 35.58 32.91
CA LYS A 76 32.54 35.21 32.67
C LYS A 76 32.39 33.70 32.54
N THR A 77 31.43 33.15 33.28
CA THR A 77 31.02 31.75 33.18
C THR A 77 29.85 31.53 32.22
N ARG A 78 29.15 32.59 31.79
CA ARG A 78 27.99 32.52 30.90
C ARG A 78 28.05 33.64 29.86
N ALA A 79 27.61 33.36 28.64
CA ALA A 79 27.43 34.34 27.58
C ALA A 79 26.03 34.24 26.97
N ILE A 80 25.41 35.39 26.73
CA ILE A 80 24.19 35.51 25.92
C ILE A 80 24.59 36.33 24.69
N ILE A 81 24.63 35.66 23.54
CA ILE A 81 25.11 36.24 22.28
C ILE A 81 23.89 36.44 21.38
N LYS A 82 23.64 37.67 20.91
CA LYS A 82 22.61 37.89 19.89
C LYS A 82 23.18 37.43 18.55
N VAL A 83 22.37 36.73 17.77
CA VAL A 83 22.78 36.27 16.43
C VAL A 83 23.06 37.47 15.51
N ALA A 84 22.34 38.58 15.68
CA ALA A 84 22.61 39.83 14.99
C ALA A 84 24.01 40.39 15.29
N ASP A 85 24.51 40.24 16.54
CA ASP A 85 25.86 40.71 16.92
C ASP A 85 26.93 39.84 16.25
N LEU A 86 26.68 38.53 16.06
CA LEU A 86 27.58 37.63 15.31
C LEU A 86 27.62 37.99 13.82
N ALA A 87 26.45 38.25 13.22
CA ALA A 87 26.37 38.67 11.84
C ALA A 87 27.08 40.03 11.64
N ALA A 88 26.88 40.99 12.56
CA ALA A 88 27.58 42.27 12.53
C ALA A 88 29.10 42.11 12.74
N ALA A 89 29.54 41.16 13.57
CA ALA A 89 30.94 40.88 13.82
C ALA A 89 31.70 40.48 12.55
N LEU A 90 31.05 39.78 11.61
CA LEU A 90 31.64 39.44 10.30
C LEU A 90 32.06 40.68 9.52
N GLY A 91 31.32 41.79 9.64
CA GLY A 91 31.61 43.06 8.98
C GLY A 91 32.96 43.67 9.36
N TRP A 92 33.49 43.33 10.53
CA TRP A 92 34.80 43.78 11.02
C TRP A 92 35.94 42.82 10.69
N THR A 93 35.65 41.73 9.97
CA THR A 93 36.62 40.72 9.57
C THR A 93 36.85 40.74 8.07
N LYS A 94 37.85 40.00 7.60
CA LYS A 94 38.04 39.75 6.17
C LYS A 94 36.86 39.00 5.50
N PHE A 95 35.92 38.46 6.29
CA PHE A 95 34.75 37.71 5.83
C PHE A 95 33.48 38.56 5.67
N HIS A 96 33.57 39.89 5.65
CA HIS A 96 32.43 40.82 5.59
C HIS A 96 31.47 40.63 4.41
N HIS A 97 31.93 40.00 3.32
CA HIS A 97 31.13 39.70 2.13
C HIS A 97 30.40 38.35 2.22
N LEU A 98 30.61 37.59 3.29
CA LEU A 98 29.92 36.34 3.57
C LEU A 98 28.86 36.56 4.66
N SER A 99 27.71 35.95 4.47
CA SER A 99 26.68 35.84 5.49
C SER A 99 27.04 34.77 6.53
N LEU A 100 26.48 34.92 7.73
CA LEU A 100 26.60 33.91 8.78
C LEU A 100 26.00 32.56 8.36
N GLU A 101 24.95 32.57 7.53
CA GLU A 101 24.31 31.37 6.97
C GLU A 101 25.26 30.62 6.03
N GLU A 102 25.91 31.32 5.09
CA GLU A 102 26.90 30.71 4.18
C GLU A 102 28.04 30.04 4.95
N ILE A 103 28.57 30.72 5.97
CA ILE A 103 29.63 30.19 6.83
C ILE A 103 29.14 28.98 7.63
N LEU A 104 27.91 29.03 8.17
CA LEU A 104 27.31 27.92 8.92
C LEU A 104 27.09 26.69 8.03
N HIS A 105 26.63 26.87 6.79
CA HIS A 105 26.53 25.81 5.79
C HIS A 105 27.89 25.17 5.53
N GLY A 106 28.91 25.99 5.30
CA GLY A 106 30.27 25.51 5.06
C GLY A 106 30.89 24.81 6.26
N TYR A 107 30.59 25.29 7.47
CA TYR A 107 31.06 24.70 8.71
C TYR A 107 30.56 23.27 8.92
N TRP A 108 29.33 22.95 8.52
CA TRP A 108 28.79 21.59 8.63
C TRP A 108 29.03 20.74 7.38
N GLY A 109 29.22 21.34 6.21
CA GLY A 109 29.41 20.60 4.96
C GLY A 109 28.15 19.87 4.48
N GLU A 110 27.00 20.23 5.04
CA GLU A 110 25.69 19.64 4.78
C GLU A 110 24.69 20.76 4.44
N GLU A 111 23.64 20.41 3.72
CA GLU A 111 22.50 21.31 3.57
C GLU A 111 21.78 21.46 4.91
N LEU A 112 21.66 22.70 5.39
CA LEU A 112 20.93 23.00 6.60
C LEU A 112 19.45 23.10 6.26
N LEU A 113 18.65 22.18 6.79
CA LEU A 113 17.20 22.22 6.67
C LEU A 113 16.59 22.47 8.04
N SER A 114 15.63 23.37 8.08
CA SER A 114 14.71 23.49 9.20
C SER A 114 13.76 22.29 9.26
N LYS A 115 13.21 22.01 10.44
CA LYS A 115 12.14 21.00 10.61
C LYS A 115 10.95 21.30 9.70
N LYS A 116 10.69 22.58 9.39
CA LYS A 116 9.63 22.99 8.46
C LYS A 116 9.98 22.59 7.03
N GLU A 117 11.21 22.84 6.58
CA GLU A 117 11.69 22.47 5.24
C GLU A 117 11.81 20.97 5.06
N GLU A 118 12.33 20.23 6.05
CA GLU A 118 12.36 18.77 6.06
C GLU A 118 10.96 18.18 5.84
N ARG A 119 9.97 18.67 6.60
CA ARG A 119 8.57 18.25 6.47
C ARG A 119 7.97 18.64 5.13
N SER A 120 8.31 19.82 4.60
CA SER A 120 7.82 20.31 3.31
C SER A 120 8.36 19.47 2.16
N ARG A 121 9.67 19.21 2.13
CA ARG A 121 10.31 18.36 1.12
C ARG A 121 9.75 16.96 1.16
N TYR A 122 9.70 16.36 2.35
CA TYR A 122 9.10 15.05 2.54
C TYR A 122 7.66 14.97 1.98
N ARG A 123 6.85 16.00 2.25
CA ARG A 123 5.47 16.07 1.73
C ARG A 123 5.46 16.18 0.20
N GLN A 124 6.28 17.06 -0.38
CA GLN A 124 6.37 17.28 -1.82
C GLN A 124 6.86 16.02 -2.55
N ASP A 125 7.87 15.34 -2.02
CA ASP A 125 8.40 14.10 -2.59
C ASP A 125 7.33 13.00 -2.58
N ARG A 126 6.58 12.91 -1.47
CA ARG A 126 5.49 11.94 -1.35
C ARG A 126 4.32 12.27 -2.29
N GLU A 127 3.93 13.54 -2.40
CA GLU A 127 2.91 13.98 -3.34
C GLU A 127 3.33 13.70 -4.78
N ARG A 128 4.60 13.98 -5.14
CA ARG A 128 5.15 13.69 -6.48
C ARG A 128 5.17 12.20 -6.77
N PHE A 129 5.55 11.37 -5.81
CA PHE A 129 5.54 9.91 -5.94
C PHE A 129 4.13 9.37 -6.22
N PHE A 130 3.14 9.75 -5.42
CA PHE A 130 1.78 9.25 -5.66
C PHE A 130 1.17 9.85 -6.93
N ALA A 131 1.49 11.09 -7.28
CA ALA A 131 1.06 11.70 -8.54
C ALA A 131 1.62 10.95 -9.76
N SER A 132 2.89 10.54 -9.74
CA SER A 132 3.46 9.76 -10.85
C SER A 132 2.82 8.38 -10.96
N VAL A 133 2.60 7.68 -9.83
CA VAL A 133 1.89 6.39 -9.82
C VAL A 133 0.47 6.55 -10.37
N LEU A 134 -0.28 7.57 -9.94
CA LEU A 134 -1.65 7.81 -10.39
C LEU A 134 -1.77 8.03 -11.91
N GLN A 135 -0.77 8.63 -12.55
CA GLN A 135 -0.77 8.84 -14.01
C GLN A 135 -0.63 7.54 -14.80
N GLU A 136 -0.04 6.50 -14.21
CA GLU A 136 0.17 5.21 -14.86
C GLU A 136 -0.95 4.19 -14.55
N LEU A 137 -1.81 4.49 -13.57
CA LEU A 137 -2.87 3.58 -13.15
C LEU A 137 -4.11 3.67 -14.05
N PRO A 138 -4.77 2.53 -14.33
CA PRO A 138 -6.11 2.54 -14.90
C PRO A 138 -7.13 3.28 -14.02
N SER A 139 -8.17 3.85 -14.62
CA SER A 139 -9.16 4.72 -13.95
C SER A 139 -9.68 4.18 -12.62
N ALA A 140 -10.13 2.91 -12.58
CA ALA A 140 -10.68 2.30 -11.36
C ALA A 140 -9.66 2.29 -10.20
N ALA A 141 -8.41 1.92 -10.50
CA ALA A 141 -7.35 1.88 -9.51
C ALA A 141 -6.85 3.28 -9.11
N ALA A 142 -6.84 4.22 -10.06
CA ALA A 142 -6.50 5.61 -9.79
C ALA A 142 -7.51 6.26 -8.84
N HIS A 143 -8.82 6.04 -9.04
CA HIS A 143 -9.86 6.52 -8.14
C HIS A 143 -9.71 5.92 -6.73
N TRP A 144 -9.52 4.59 -6.63
CA TRP A 144 -9.26 3.93 -5.35
C TRP A 144 -8.07 4.55 -4.60
N LEU A 145 -6.94 4.76 -5.29
CA LEU A 145 -5.74 5.32 -4.68
C LEU A 145 -5.96 6.78 -4.28
N GLN A 146 -6.63 7.60 -5.11
CA GLN A 146 -6.98 8.99 -4.79
C GLN A 146 -7.85 9.07 -3.54
N ASP A 147 -8.92 8.29 -3.47
CA ASP A 147 -9.83 8.26 -2.33
C ASP A 147 -9.09 7.82 -1.06
N THR A 148 -8.26 6.79 -1.17
CA THR A 148 -7.44 6.31 -0.04
C THR A 148 -6.50 7.40 0.48
N LEU A 149 -5.87 8.16 -0.40
CA LEU A 149 -4.95 9.25 -0.03
C LEU A 149 -5.68 10.46 0.56
N ALA A 150 -6.89 10.75 0.08
CA ALA A 150 -7.71 11.88 0.52
C ALA A 150 -8.40 11.62 1.87
N GLN A 151 -9.08 10.48 2.00
CA GLN A 151 -9.86 10.12 3.19
C GLN A 151 -8.95 9.68 4.34
N LYS A 152 -7.75 9.16 4.03
CA LYS A 152 -6.77 8.63 4.99
C LYS A 152 -7.32 7.51 5.89
N GLU A 153 -8.37 6.83 5.44
CA GLU A 153 -8.94 5.69 6.13
C GLU A 153 -8.29 4.38 5.67
N ASN A 154 -8.41 3.34 6.50
CA ASN A 154 -8.11 1.95 6.16
C ASN A 154 -6.72 1.70 5.54
N ALA A 155 -6.62 1.68 4.21
CA ALA A 155 -5.42 1.33 3.46
C ALA A 155 -4.31 2.41 3.52
N TYR A 156 -4.63 3.64 3.94
CA TYR A 156 -3.65 4.74 3.99
C TYR A 156 -2.44 4.42 4.88
N THR A 157 -2.65 3.81 6.04
CA THR A 157 -1.54 3.45 6.95
C THR A 157 -0.57 2.48 6.29
N ILE A 158 -1.10 1.52 5.52
CA ILE A 158 -0.27 0.56 4.78
C ILE A 158 0.53 1.27 3.70
N LEU A 159 -0.10 2.17 2.93
CA LEU A 159 0.59 2.97 1.92
C LEU A 159 1.70 3.83 2.54
N ALA A 160 1.41 4.49 3.67
CA ALA A 160 2.37 5.33 4.37
C ALA A 160 3.55 4.51 4.90
N THR A 161 3.31 3.38 5.56
CA THR A 161 4.36 2.50 6.05
C THR A 161 5.22 1.95 4.91
N ARG A 162 4.60 1.50 3.83
CA ARG A 162 5.33 0.96 2.68
C ARG A 162 6.12 2.01 1.92
N TYR A 163 5.63 3.25 1.86
CA TYR A 163 6.36 4.37 1.28
C TYR A 163 7.66 4.67 2.03
N GLU A 164 7.69 4.49 3.35
CA GLU A 164 8.94 4.63 4.12
C GLU A 164 9.88 3.43 3.94
N GLN A 165 9.33 2.22 3.81
CA GLN A 165 10.13 0.98 3.80
C GLN A 165 10.69 0.64 2.41
N ASP A 166 9.87 0.74 1.37
CA ASP A 166 10.21 0.32 0.01
C ASP A 166 9.32 1.03 -1.02
N ARG A 167 9.77 2.22 -1.47
CA ARG A 167 9.05 3.05 -2.46
C ARG A 167 8.93 2.35 -3.81
N GLU A 168 9.99 1.69 -4.26
CA GLU A 168 10.04 0.98 -5.54
C GLU A 168 9.11 -0.24 -5.53
N GLY A 169 9.14 -1.04 -4.47
CA GLY A 169 8.20 -2.14 -4.28
C GLY A 169 6.75 -1.70 -4.15
N LEU A 170 6.49 -0.60 -3.45
CA LEU A 170 5.13 -0.03 -3.38
C LEU A 170 4.63 0.42 -4.77
N SER A 171 5.48 1.10 -5.54
CA SER A 171 5.14 1.53 -6.90
C SER A 171 4.80 0.33 -7.80
N ARG A 172 5.64 -0.73 -7.78
CA ARG A 172 5.40 -1.97 -8.52
C ARG A 172 4.08 -2.64 -8.12
N ASP A 173 3.81 -2.75 -6.82
CA ASP A 173 2.59 -3.38 -6.33
C ASP A 173 1.33 -2.58 -6.68
N LEU A 174 1.38 -1.24 -6.59
CA LEU A 174 0.26 -0.40 -7.01
C LEU A 174 -0.02 -0.56 -8.50
N LYS A 175 1.01 -0.61 -9.34
CA LYS A 175 0.86 -0.85 -10.79
C LYS A 175 0.29 -2.23 -11.08
N ALA A 176 0.79 -3.28 -10.41
CA ALA A 176 0.27 -4.64 -10.54
C ALA A 176 -1.20 -4.74 -10.11
N VAL A 177 -1.57 -4.14 -8.98
CA VAL A 177 -2.96 -4.04 -8.51
C VAL A 177 -3.83 -3.28 -9.51
N GLY A 178 -3.30 -2.20 -10.08
CA GLY A 178 -4.00 -1.42 -11.11
C GLY A 178 -4.31 -2.23 -12.35
N GLN A 179 -3.33 -2.97 -12.86
CA GLN A 179 -3.52 -3.87 -13.99
C GLN A 179 -4.47 -5.03 -13.66
N ALA A 180 -4.38 -5.60 -12.45
CA ALA A 180 -5.29 -6.63 -11.98
C ALA A 180 -6.74 -6.15 -11.94
N LEU A 181 -7.01 -4.94 -11.44
CA LEU A 181 -8.37 -4.37 -11.45
C LEU A 181 -8.90 -4.14 -12.88
N ALA A 182 -8.05 -3.68 -13.79
CA ALA A 182 -8.46 -3.42 -15.17
C ALA A 182 -8.77 -4.69 -15.98
N LYS A 183 -8.26 -5.85 -15.53
CA LYS A 183 -8.37 -7.14 -16.23
C LYS A 183 -9.15 -8.18 -15.42
N LEU A 184 -10.00 -7.77 -14.48
CA LEU A 184 -10.76 -8.72 -13.68
C LEU A 184 -11.58 -9.67 -14.57
N PRO A 185 -11.49 -11.01 -14.39
CA PRO A 185 -12.23 -11.98 -15.21
C PRO A 185 -13.74 -11.77 -15.22
N CYS A 186 -14.31 -11.25 -14.12
CA CYS A 186 -15.75 -10.96 -14.07
C CYS A 186 -16.21 -9.92 -15.11
N LEU A 187 -15.31 -9.09 -15.66
CA LEU A 187 -15.61 -8.11 -16.70
C LEU A 187 -15.96 -8.74 -18.05
N THR A 188 -15.40 -9.92 -18.34
CA THR A 188 -15.77 -10.73 -19.51
C THR A 188 -16.82 -11.80 -19.16
N GLY A 189 -17.15 -11.91 -17.87
CA GLY A 189 -18.02 -12.95 -17.32
C GLY A 189 -17.38 -14.32 -17.39
N ASP A 190 -16.06 -14.38 -17.21
CA ASP A 190 -15.27 -15.60 -17.08
C ASP A 190 -14.77 -15.74 -15.62
N GLY A 191 -14.19 -16.91 -15.31
CA GLY A 191 -13.54 -17.17 -14.03
C GLY A 191 -12.17 -17.83 -14.25
N THR A 192 -11.19 -17.49 -13.40
CA THR A 192 -9.88 -18.14 -13.42
C THR A 192 -9.27 -18.29 -12.03
N GLN A 193 -8.24 -19.10 -11.95
CA GLN A 193 -7.48 -19.28 -10.72
C GLN A 193 -6.64 -18.04 -10.44
N ILE A 194 -6.60 -17.59 -9.19
CA ILE A 194 -5.82 -16.39 -8.83
C ILE A 194 -4.34 -16.52 -9.17
N ALA A 195 -3.77 -17.72 -9.09
CA ALA A 195 -2.37 -17.95 -9.42
C ALA A 195 -2.10 -17.79 -10.93
N LEU A 196 -2.99 -18.28 -11.78
CA LEU A 196 -2.90 -18.08 -13.23
C LEU A 196 -3.07 -16.59 -13.58
N PHE A 197 -4.02 -15.93 -12.93
CA PHE A 197 -4.22 -14.49 -13.09
C PHE A 197 -3.00 -13.67 -12.65
N ALA A 198 -2.41 -14.00 -11.49
CA ALA A 198 -1.21 -13.34 -10.99
C ALA A 198 -0.03 -13.50 -11.96
N ALA A 199 0.16 -14.70 -12.50
CA ALA A 199 1.19 -14.97 -13.50
C ALA A 199 0.96 -14.19 -14.81
N GLU A 200 -0.29 -14.05 -15.26
CA GLU A 200 -0.60 -13.24 -16.44
C GLU A 200 -0.25 -11.75 -16.25
N ILE A 201 -0.53 -11.20 -15.07
CA ILE A 201 -0.30 -9.78 -14.78
C ILE A 201 1.17 -9.48 -14.47
N THR A 202 1.85 -10.36 -13.74
CA THR A 202 3.15 -10.06 -13.10
C THR A 202 4.27 -11.02 -13.45
N ALA A 203 3.99 -12.07 -14.23
CA ALA A 203 4.87 -13.21 -14.45
C ALA A 203 5.25 -14.00 -13.17
N ASP A 204 4.55 -13.79 -12.05
CA ASP A 204 4.70 -14.55 -10.80
C ASP A 204 3.32 -15.09 -10.34
N PRO A 205 3.10 -16.42 -10.34
CA PRO A 205 1.84 -17.00 -9.89
C PRO A 205 1.57 -16.78 -8.38
N HIS A 206 2.59 -16.45 -7.60
CA HIS A 206 2.51 -16.23 -6.16
C HIS A 206 2.38 -14.76 -5.78
N TYR A 207 2.25 -13.85 -6.75
CA TYR A 207 2.30 -12.40 -6.48
C TYR A 207 1.19 -11.92 -5.55
N PHE A 208 0.00 -12.52 -5.67
CA PHE A 208 -1.17 -12.22 -4.84
C PHE A 208 -1.45 -13.26 -3.75
N ASP A 209 -0.44 -14.02 -3.33
CA ASP A 209 -0.55 -14.94 -2.20
C ASP A 209 -0.82 -14.21 -0.89
N LYS A 210 -1.51 -14.88 0.05
CA LYS A 210 -1.88 -14.34 1.38
C LYS A 210 -0.71 -13.78 2.18
N THR A 211 0.51 -14.26 1.94
CA THR A 211 1.74 -13.83 2.62
C THR A 211 2.41 -12.61 1.97
N ARG A 212 1.98 -12.20 0.76
CA ARG A 212 2.59 -11.10 0.01
C ARG A 212 1.95 -9.75 0.36
N PRO A 213 2.73 -8.66 0.44
CA PRO A 213 2.18 -7.31 0.66
C PRO A 213 1.18 -6.87 -0.42
N ALA A 214 1.40 -7.25 -1.67
CA ALA A 214 0.54 -6.91 -2.80
C ALA A 214 -0.90 -7.42 -2.63
N ARG A 215 -1.09 -8.59 -2.00
CA ARG A 215 -2.40 -9.18 -1.73
C ARG A 215 -3.30 -8.26 -0.92
N GLN A 216 -2.75 -7.64 0.12
CA GLN A 216 -3.55 -6.76 0.97
C GLN A 216 -4.03 -5.53 0.19
N LEU A 217 -3.15 -4.91 -0.60
CA LEU A 217 -3.52 -3.80 -1.48
C LEU A 217 -4.58 -4.21 -2.50
N PHE A 218 -4.44 -5.39 -3.09
CA PHE A 218 -5.41 -5.92 -4.05
C PHE A 218 -6.80 -6.08 -3.43
N LEU A 219 -6.90 -6.62 -2.21
CA LEU A 219 -8.18 -6.75 -1.49
C LEU A 219 -8.81 -5.39 -1.18
N TYR A 220 -8.02 -4.40 -0.77
CA TYR A 220 -8.56 -3.04 -0.57
C TYR A 220 -9.06 -2.41 -1.86
N ALA A 221 -8.33 -2.61 -2.95
CA ALA A 221 -8.71 -2.12 -4.26
C ALA A 221 -10.00 -2.80 -4.75
N LEU A 222 -10.15 -4.12 -4.55
CA LEU A 222 -11.37 -4.86 -4.85
C LEU A 222 -12.55 -4.42 -3.98
N SER A 223 -12.35 -4.25 -2.67
CA SER A 223 -13.39 -3.75 -1.76
C SER A 223 -13.92 -2.39 -2.19
N HIS A 224 -13.01 -1.47 -2.57
CA HIS A 224 -13.39 -0.18 -3.13
C HIS A 224 -14.11 -0.33 -4.48
N TYR A 225 -13.57 -1.15 -5.38
CA TYR A 225 -14.16 -1.40 -6.70
C TYR A 225 -15.62 -1.90 -6.62
N PHE A 226 -15.88 -2.86 -5.74
CA PHE A 226 -17.22 -3.42 -5.54
C PHE A 226 -18.07 -2.67 -4.49
N GLN A 227 -17.55 -1.59 -3.90
CA GLN A 227 -18.23 -0.81 -2.86
C GLN A 227 -18.70 -1.67 -1.67
N VAL A 228 -17.82 -2.56 -1.22
CA VAL A 228 -18.04 -3.44 -0.06
C VAL A 228 -17.01 -3.19 1.04
N GLY A 229 -17.38 -3.54 2.27
CA GLY A 229 -16.43 -3.49 3.39
C GLY A 229 -15.21 -4.38 3.17
N LYS A 230 -14.11 -4.07 3.85
CA LYS A 230 -12.92 -4.93 3.84
C LYS A 230 -13.30 -6.32 4.38
N PRO A 231 -12.85 -7.42 3.75
CA PRO A 231 -13.10 -8.75 4.27
C PRO A 231 -12.45 -8.93 5.66
N GLY A 232 -13.25 -9.39 6.62
CA GLY A 232 -12.83 -9.67 8.00
C GLY A 232 -12.52 -11.15 8.28
N SER A 233 -12.71 -12.03 7.29
CA SER A 233 -12.51 -13.48 7.42
C SER A 233 -11.99 -14.06 6.11
N ALA A 234 -11.39 -15.26 6.17
CA ALA A 234 -10.95 -15.98 4.98
C ALA A 234 -12.11 -16.30 4.03
N PHE A 235 -13.31 -16.51 4.58
CA PHE A 235 -14.54 -16.69 3.80
C PHE A 235 -14.90 -15.43 3.02
N ALA A 236 -14.94 -14.26 3.69
CA ALA A 236 -15.24 -12.99 3.05
C ALA A 236 -14.18 -12.60 2.01
N GLU A 237 -12.90 -12.95 2.23
CA GLU A 237 -11.86 -12.77 1.22
C GLU A 237 -12.10 -13.63 -0.02
N ALA A 238 -12.45 -14.91 0.16
CA ALA A 238 -12.75 -15.81 -0.93
C ALA A 238 -13.98 -15.33 -1.72
N GLU A 239 -15.00 -14.85 -1.03
CA GLU A 239 -16.20 -14.27 -1.64
C GLU A 239 -15.86 -13.02 -2.48
N LEU A 240 -15.04 -12.11 -1.93
CA LEU A 240 -14.62 -10.90 -2.64
C LEU A 240 -13.80 -11.23 -3.90
N LEU A 241 -12.88 -12.19 -3.81
CA LEU A 241 -12.15 -12.68 -4.97
C LEU A 241 -13.08 -13.28 -6.02
N TYR A 242 -14.04 -14.11 -5.58
CA TYR A 242 -14.97 -14.78 -6.47
C TYR A 242 -15.88 -13.79 -7.20
N LYS A 243 -16.28 -12.70 -6.55
CA LYS A 243 -16.95 -11.54 -7.21
C LYS A 243 -16.08 -10.91 -8.31
N GLY A 244 -14.75 -10.94 -8.14
CA GLY A 244 -13.78 -10.58 -9.19
C GLY A 244 -13.59 -11.62 -10.28
N GLY A 245 -14.26 -12.78 -10.23
CA GLY A 245 -14.03 -13.92 -11.12
C GLY A 245 -12.77 -14.71 -10.77
N LEU A 246 -12.27 -14.60 -9.54
CA LEU A 246 -11.05 -15.25 -9.08
C LEU A 246 -11.34 -16.30 -8.02
N PHE A 247 -10.74 -17.48 -8.14
CA PHE A 247 -10.85 -18.54 -7.14
C PHE A 247 -9.53 -19.23 -6.85
N ASN A 248 -9.47 -19.93 -5.71
CA ASN A 248 -8.40 -20.86 -5.38
C ASN A 248 -8.86 -22.29 -5.72
N THR A 249 -7.92 -23.17 -6.06
CA THR A 249 -8.16 -24.60 -6.28
C THR A 249 -8.21 -25.42 -5.00
N GLU A 250 -8.51 -24.80 -3.86
CA GLU A 250 -8.54 -25.52 -2.58
C GLU A 250 -9.59 -26.64 -2.64
N ILE A 251 -9.13 -27.89 -2.51
CA ILE A 251 -9.94 -29.11 -2.66
C ILE A 251 -11.13 -29.15 -1.69
N SER A 252 -11.08 -28.40 -0.58
CA SER A 252 -12.12 -28.33 0.44
C SER A 252 -13.31 -27.41 0.10
N ASN A 253 -13.22 -26.59 -0.97
CA ASN A 253 -14.30 -25.67 -1.35
C ASN A 253 -15.17 -26.24 -2.48
N TYR A 254 -16.01 -27.20 -2.11
CA TYR A 254 -16.95 -27.86 -3.01
C TYR A 254 -18.32 -28.06 -2.36
N THR A 255 -19.33 -28.30 -3.18
CA THR A 255 -20.65 -28.77 -2.76
C THR A 255 -20.96 -30.10 -3.45
N ILE A 256 -21.76 -30.95 -2.83
CA ILE A 256 -22.25 -32.18 -3.45
C ILE A 256 -23.72 -31.97 -3.76
N CYS A 257 -24.13 -32.21 -4.99
CA CYS A 257 -25.52 -32.13 -5.40
C CYS A 257 -26.00 -33.41 -6.07
N LEU A 258 -27.32 -33.57 -6.15
CA LEU A 258 -27.99 -34.65 -6.84
C LEU A 258 -29.23 -34.08 -7.53
N GLY A 259 -29.56 -34.60 -8.71
CA GLY A 259 -30.82 -34.24 -9.38
C GLY A 259 -30.92 -32.81 -9.91
N LEU A 260 -29.79 -32.11 -10.05
CA LEU A 260 -29.72 -30.76 -10.62
C LEU A 260 -29.21 -30.79 -12.05
N LEU A 261 -29.65 -29.82 -12.85
CA LEU A 261 -29.22 -29.59 -14.22
C LEU A 261 -28.48 -28.26 -14.30
N GLY A 262 -27.39 -28.21 -15.07
CA GLY A 262 -26.54 -27.04 -15.20
C GLY A 262 -26.40 -26.65 -16.67
N ARG A 263 -26.30 -25.36 -16.94
CA ARG A 263 -26.11 -24.79 -18.28
C ARG A 263 -24.88 -23.90 -18.30
N GLU A 264 -23.99 -24.13 -19.25
CA GLU A 264 -22.85 -23.22 -19.47
C GLU A 264 -23.29 -21.98 -20.26
N LYS A 265 -22.49 -20.93 -20.16
CA LYS A 265 -22.75 -19.65 -20.82
C LYS A 265 -22.87 -19.84 -22.34
N GLY A 266 -24.03 -19.49 -22.90
CA GLY A 266 -24.26 -19.51 -24.35
C GLY A 266 -24.43 -20.89 -24.98
N THR A 267 -24.54 -21.97 -24.20
CA THR A 267 -24.76 -23.35 -24.72
C THR A 267 -26.10 -23.93 -24.26
N ASP A 268 -26.39 -25.16 -24.68
CA ASP A 268 -27.45 -25.99 -24.09
C ASP A 268 -26.98 -26.61 -22.74
N LEU A 269 -27.74 -27.58 -22.24
CA LEU A 269 -27.47 -28.33 -21.02
C LEU A 269 -26.04 -28.91 -20.97
N HIS A 270 -25.34 -28.71 -19.85
CA HIS A 270 -23.98 -29.22 -19.64
C HIS A 270 -23.99 -30.76 -19.70
N PRO A 271 -23.24 -31.40 -20.63
CA PRO A 271 -23.34 -32.85 -20.89
C PRO A 271 -22.94 -33.70 -19.68
N GLY A 272 -21.92 -33.28 -18.92
CA GLY A 272 -21.54 -33.92 -17.66
C GLY A 272 -22.69 -33.95 -16.65
N TRP A 273 -23.28 -32.80 -16.32
CA TRP A 273 -24.41 -32.70 -15.38
C TRP A 273 -25.61 -33.52 -15.87
N ALA A 274 -25.90 -33.50 -17.17
CA ALA A 274 -26.96 -34.32 -17.77
C ALA A 274 -26.71 -35.83 -17.57
N GLY A 275 -25.46 -36.28 -17.73
CA GLY A 275 -25.07 -37.68 -17.50
C GLY A 275 -25.26 -38.11 -16.04
N PHE A 276 -24.81 -37.28 -15.08
CA PHE A 276 -25.02 -37.52 -13.64
C PHE A 276 -26.50 -37.53 -13.28
N TYR A 277 -27.29 -36.61 -13.84
CA TYR A 277 -28.74 -36.56 -13.65
C TYR A 277 -29.43 -37.83 -14.16
N GLN A 278 -29.11 -38.27 -15.39
CA GLN A 278 -29.69 -39.46 -16.00
C GLN A 278 -29.30 -40.74 -15.26
N SER A 279 -28.08 -40.80 -14.73
CA SER A 279 -27.56 -41.94 -13.98
C SER A 279 -28.02 -41.96 -12.51
N GLY A 280 -28.66 -40.88 -12.04
CA GLY A 280 -29.02 -40.74 -10.63
C GLY A 280 -27.79 -40.74 -9.71
N GLU A 281 -26.71 -40.14 -10.18
CA GLU A 281 -25.42 -40.07 -9.48
C GLU A 281 -25.20 -38.70 -8.85
N THR A 282 -24.48 -38.70 -7.74
CA THR A 282 -24.12 -37.47 -7.03
C THR A 282 -22.99 -36.77 -7.77
N LEU A 283 -23.07 -35.46 -7.90
CA LEU A 283 -22.08 -34.62 -8.54
C LEU A 283 -21.40 -33.74 -7.50
N GLN A 284 -20.06 -33.80 -7.46
CA GLN A 284 -19.26 -32.89 -6.64
C GLN A 284 -18.82 -31.69 -7.48
N LEU A 285 -19.12 -30.49 -7.02
CA LEU A 285 -18.90 -29.23 -7.74
C LEU A 285 -17.97 -28.33 -6.95
N SER A 286 -16.82 -28.03 -7.53
CA SER A 286 -15.89 -27.00 -7.05
C SER A 286 -16.33 -25.59 -7.49
N LEU A 287 -15.73 -24.55 -6.92
CA LEU A 287 -15.89 -23.18 -7.43
C LEU A 287 -15.45 -23.04 -8.89
N GLU A 288 -14.43 -23.78 -9.33
CA GLU A 288 -14.02 -23.79 -10.72
C GLU A 288 -15.16 -24.29 -11.62
N ASN A 289 -15.81 -25.40 -11.25
CA ASN A 289 -16.94 -25.92 -12.02
C ASN A 289 -18.08 -24.90 -12.06
N LEU A 290 -18.43 -24.31 -10.92
CA LEU A 290 -19.52 -23.34 -10.81
C LEU A 290 -19.23 -22.03 -11.55
N SER A 291 -17.96 -21.61 -11.66
CA SER A 291 -17.57 -20.38 -12.36
C SER A 291 -17.90 -20.38 -13.86
N ARG A 292 -18.12 -21.56 -14.46
CA ARG A 292 -18.44 -21.74 -15.88
C ARG A 292 -19.95 -21.93 -16.14
N ILE A 293 -20.73 -22.08 -15.06
CA ILE A 293 -22.16 -22.37 -15.12
C ILE A 293 -22.94 -21.07 -15.00
N GLU A 294 -23.75 -20.78 -16.02
CA GLU A 294 -24.63 -19.61 -16.05
C GLU A 294 -25.92 -19.86 -15.26
N GLN A 295 -26.47 -21.07 -15.36
CA GLN A 295 -27.76 -21.41 -14.76
C GLN A 295 -27.75 -22.81 -14.14
N VAL A 296 -28.39 -22.94 -12.98
CA VAL A 296 -28.69 -24.22 -12.33
C VAL A 296 -30.19 -24.37 -12.17
N THR A 297 -30.75 -25.44 -12.72
CA THR A 297 -32.19 -25.71 -12.73
C THR A 297 -32.51 -26.93 -11.89
N SER A 298 -33.49 -26.79 -10.99
CA SER A 298 -34.17 -27.92 -10.35
C SER A 298 -35.36 -28.35 -11.22
N PRO A 299 -35.43 -29.60 -11.70
CA PRO A 299 -36.57 -30.09 -12.48
C PRO A 299 -37.90 -30.06 -11.73
N THR A 300 -37.89 -30.00 -10.39
CA THR A 300 -39.10 -29.94 -9.57
C THR A 300 -39.46 -28.52 -9.12
N GLY A 301 -38.65 -27.52 -9.48
CA GLY A 301 -38.86 -26.13 -9.06
C GLY A 301 -38.57 -25.86 -7.57
N PHE A 302 -37.90 -26.78 -6.89
CA PHE A 302 -37.35 -26.57 -5.53
C PHE A 302 -36.16 -27.50 -5.29
N ALA A 303 -35.29 -27.19 -4.34
CA ALA A 303 -34.18 -28.06 -3.92
C ALA A 303 -34.13 -28.22 -2.40
N PHE A 304 -33.78 -29.43 -1.93
CA PHE A 304 -33.56 -29.67 -0.50
C PHE A 304 -32.09 -29.45 -0.15
N VAL A 305 -31.85 -28.65 0.89
CA VAL A 305 -30.51 -28.38 1.41
C VAL A 305 -30.28 -29.23 2.66
N LEU A 306 -29.26 -30.07 2.63
CA LEU A 306 -28.94 -31.03 3.68
C LEU A 306 -27.56 -30.72 4.26
N GLU A 307 -27.51 -30.49 5.57
CA GLU A 307 -26.23 -30.18 6.24
C GLU A 307 -25.32 -31.41 6.32
N ASN A 308 -25.89 -32.56 6.70
CA ASN A 308 -25.15 -33.77 7.04
C ASN A 308 -24.92 -34.67 5.80
N PRO A 309 -23.67 -34.93 5.40
CA PRO A 309 -23.35 -35.81 4.26
C PRO A 309 -23.89 -37.24 4.38
N ALA A 310 -23.97 -37.78 5.60
CA ALA A 310 -24.50 -39.12 5.83
C ALA A 310 -26.00 -39.18 5.55
N VAL A 311 -26.74 -38.14 5.93
CA VAL A 311 -28.17 -38.00 5.62
C VAL A 311 -28.38 -37.82 4.12
N PHE A 312 -27.58 -36.96 3.48
CA PHE A 312 -27.59 -36.78 2.03
C PHE A 312 -27.36 -38.12 1.30
N SER A 313 -26.34 -38.88 1.70
CA SER A 313 -25.98 -40.15 1.08
C SER A 313 -27.08 -41.21 1.27
N ALA A 314 -27.67 -41.28 2.47
CA ALA A 314 -28.76 -42.20 2.76
C ALA A 314 -30.02 -41.90 1.93
N LEU A 315 -30.37 -40.62 1.76
CA LEU A 315 -31.49 -40.20 0.92
C LEU A 315 -31.24 -40.45 -0.57
N ALA A 316 -30.03 -40.16 -1.04
CA ALA A 316 -29.61 -40.44 -2.41
C ALA A 316 -29.71 -41.93 -2.75
N ASP A 317 -29.15 -42.81 -1.90
CA ASP A 317 -29.21 -44.26 -2.07
C ASP A 317 -30.65 -44.80 -2.04
N ARG A 318 -31.44 -44.36 -1.05
CA ARG A 318 -32.84 -44.76 -0.92
C ARG A 318 -33.64 -44.38 -2.16
N TRP A 319 -33.46 -43.17 -2.67
CA TRP A 319 -34.17 -42.71 -3.86
C TRP A 319 -33.82 -43.53 -5.10
N ARG A 320 -32.52 -43.82 -5.29
CA ARG A 320 -32.03 -44.67 -6.38
C ARG A 320 -32.70 -46.04 -6.37
N ARG A 321 -32.84 -46.66 -5.19
CA ARG A 321 -33.47 -47.99 -5.03
C ARG A 321 -34.99 -47.98 -5.22
N GLU A 322 -35.69 -46.95 -4.74
CA GLU A 322 -37.16 -46.95 -4.65
C GLU A 322 -37.87 -46.30 -5.84
N ARG A 323 -37.25 -45.33 -6.53
CA ARG A 323 -37.97 -44.44 -7.47
C ARG A 323 -37.51 -44.54 -8.93
N GLY A 324 -36.37 -45.18 -9.21
CA GLY A 324 -35.93 -45.63 -10.54
C GLY A 324 -35.60 -44.57 -11.60
N LYS A 325 -36.39 -43.49 -11.76
CA LYS A 325 -36.17 -42.41 -12.74
C LYS A 325 -36.42 -41.03 -12.11
N GLY A 326 -35.51 -40.10 -12.39
CA GLY A 326 -35.49 -38.76 -11.82
C GLY A 326 -34.86 -38.78 -10.43
N ALA A 327 -33.81 -38.00 -10.23
CA ALA A 327 -33.16 -37.86 -8.93
C ALA A 327 -33.77 -36.68 -8.15
N PRO A 328 -33.85 -36.76 -6.80
CA PRO A 328 -34.38 -35.66 -6.01
C PRO A 328 -33.38 -34.50 -6.09
N PRO A 329 -33.84 -33.26 -6.29
CA PRO A 329 -32.96 -32.09 -6.24
C PRO A 329 -32.43 -31.87 -4.81
N LEU A 330 -31.20 -32.32 -4.56
CA LEU A 330 -30.53 -32.22 -3.26
C LEU A 330 -29.23 -31.42 -3.40
N VAL A 331 -28.92 -30.61 -2.39
CA VAL A 331 -27.63 -29.93 -2.20
C VAL A 331 -27.12 -30.23 -0.80
N CYS A 332 -25.86 -30.64 -0.68
CA CYS A 332 -25.21 -30.87 0.60
C CYS A 332 -24.27 -29.72 0.95
N THR A 333 -24.40 -29.17 2.16
CA THR A 333 -23.51 -28.10 2.66
C THR A 333 -22.23 -28.65 3.28
N ASN A 334 -22.18 -29.96 3.57
CA ASN A 334 -21.04 -30.65 4.19
C ASN A 334 -20.61 -30.03 5.54
N GLY A 335 -21.58 -29.78 6.42
CA GLY A 335 -21.39 -29.03 7.66
C GLY A 335 -21.48 -27.52 7.43
N GLN A 336 -20.46 -26.76 7.83
CA GLN A 336 -20.45 -25.30 7.69
C GLN A 336 -20.49 -24.90 6.21
N VAL A 337 -21.45 -24.03 5.87
CA VAL A 337 -21.66 -23.55 4.50
C VAL A 337 -20.39 -22.89 3.95
N ASN A 338 -19.87 -23.43 2.85
CA ASN A 338 -18.73 -22.89 2.11
C ASN A 338 -19.20 -22.09 0.88
N LEU A 339 -18.25 -21.45 0.18
CA LEU A 339 -18.58 -20.55 -0.91
C LEU A 339 -19.19 -21.29 -2.10
N ALA A 340 -18.72 -22.49 -2.44
CA ALA A 340 -19.33 -23.30 -3.52
C ALA A 340 -20.81 -23.61 -3.24
N THR A 341 -21.15 -23.89 -1.98
CA THR A 341 -22.52 -24.09 -1.55
C THR A 341 -23.35 -22.81 -1.68
N ILE A 342 -22.83 -21.65 -1.29
CA ILE A 342 -23.56 -20.38 -1.48
C ILE A 342 -23.80 -20.12 -2.97
N VAL A 343 -22.78 -20.28 -3.81
CA VAL A 343 -22.88 -20.02 -5.25
C VAL A 343 -23.95 -20.89 -5.91
N ILE A 344 -24.01 -22.19 -5.61
CA ILE A 344 -25.05 -23.05 -6.19
C ILE A 344 -26.45 -22.67 -5.71
N LEU A 345 -26.60 -22.28 -4.44
CA LEU A 345 -27.88 -21.84 -3.88
C LEU A 345 -28.35 -20.52 -4.52
N GLU A 346 -27.43 -19.59 -4.77
CA GLU A 346 -27.74 -18.36 -5.51
C GLU A 346 -28.17 -18.65 -6.95
N LEU A 347 -27.48 -19.55 -7.66
CA LEU A 347 -27.83 -19.95 -9.03
C LEU A 347 -29.22 -20.63 -9.09
N LEU A 348 -29.54 -21.46 -8.09
CA LEU A 348 -30.86 -22.08 -7.94
C LEU A 348 -31.95 -21.03 -7.68
N SER A 349 -31.71 -20.13 -6.72
CA SER A 349 -32.66 -19.07 -6.36
C SER A 349 -32.94 -18.14 -7.54
N LYS A 350 -31.90 -17.75 -8.30
CA LYS A 350 -32.06 -16.96 -9.55
C LYS A 350 -32.90 -17.68 -10.61
N SER A 351 -32.93 -19.01 -10.60
CA SER A 351 -33.70 -19.84 -11.52
C SER A 351 -35.12 -20.16 -11.02
N GLY A 352 -35.52 -19.62 -9.86
CA GLY A 352 -36.88 -19.77 -9.31
C GLY A 352 -37.11 -21.06 -8.52
N ALA A 353 -36.05 -21.75 -8.09
CA ALA A 353 -36.12 -22.91 -7.20
C ALA A 353 -36.09 -22.52 -5.71
#